data_AF-A0A0V8JGM3-F1
#
_entry.id   AF-A0A0V8JGM3-F1
#
_cell.length_a   1.000
_cell.length_b   1.000
_cell.length_c   1.000
_cell.angle_alpha   90.00
_cell.angle_beta   90.00
_cell.angle_gamma   90.00
#
_symmetry.space_group_name_H-M   'P 1'
#
loop_
_entity.id
_entity.type
_entity.pdbx_description
1 polymer ?
#
loop_
_entity_poly.entity_id
_entity_poly.type
_entity_poly.pdbx_seq_one_letter_code
_entity_poly.pdbx_strand_id
1 'polypeptide(L)'
;VHWNTIFEEMKAKAKTALECETKAAIYARRKVEVESVFGHIKGNRSFRRFSLRGLDKVHVEFGIVALAHNILKVAGIRQLLLDNNRKYIKTGGEKHCVFLHLFYLEGLIRQPPF
;
A
#
# COMPACT_ATOMS: atom_id res chain seq x y z
N VAL A 1 37.53 -6.37 16.41
CA VAL A 1 36.28 -6.22 15.64
C VAL A 1 35.28 -7.23 16.19
N HIS A 2 34.17 -6.78 16.78
CA HIS A 2 33.14 -7.68 17.32
C HIS A 2 32.25 -8.16 16.18
N TRP A 3 32.21 -9.47 15.94
CA TRP A 3 31.41 -10.06 14.87
C TRP A 3 30.03 -10.46 15.39
N ASN A 4 29.00 -9.79 14.88
CA ASN A 4 27.62 -10.14 15.19
C ASN A 4 27.04 -11.03 14.09
N THR A 5 26.88 -12.32 14.37
CA THR A 5 26.42 -13.32 13.43
C THR A 5 24.99 -13.06 12.95
N ILE A 6 24.09 -12.65 13.85
CA ILE A 6 22.68 -12.36 13.53
C ILE A 6 22.59 -11.22 12.51
N PHE A 7 23.39 -10.17 12.70
CA PHE A 7 23.39 -9.02 11.80
C PHE A 7 23.82 -9.41 10.39
N GLU A 8 24.89 -10.20 10.27
CA GLU A 8 25.42 -10.62 8.96
C GLU A 8 24.47 -11.60 8.26
N GLU A 9 23.78 -12.46 9.00
CA GLU A 9 22.71 -13.30 8.46
C GLU A 9 21.53 -12.47 7.92
N MET A 10 21.04 -11.49 8.69
CA MET A 10 19.94 -10.62 8.26
C MET A 10 20.33 -9.78 7.04
N LYS A 11 21.56 -9.29 7.00
CA LYS A 11 22.11 -8.52 5.87
C LYS A 11 22.23 -9.38 4.60
N ALA A 12 22.66 -10.63 4.71
CA ALA A 12 22.71 -11.57 3.59
C ALA A 12 21.28 -11.89 3.06
N LYS A 13 20.32 -12.10 3.96
CA LYS A 13 18.89 -12.27 3.58
C LYS A 13 18.31 -11.05 2.88
N ALA A 14 18.60 -9.84 3.37
CA ALA A 14 18.15 -8.60 2.73
C ALA A 14 18.79 -8.41 1.34
N LYS A 15 20.09 -8.70 1.22
CA LYS A 15 20.83 -8.62 -0.05
C LYS A 15 20.26 -9.57 -1.11
N THR A 16 20.08 -10.84 -0.76
CA THR A 16 19.46 -11.82 -1.67
C THR A 16 18.03 -11.45 -2.08
N ALA A 17 17.25 -10.83 -1.18
CA ALA A 17 15.93 -10.32 -1.50
C ALA A 17 15.96 -9.12 -2.47
N LEU A 18 16.95 -8.23 -2.36
CA LEU A 18 17.12 -7.07 -3.25
C LEU A 18 17.74 -7.43 -4.61
N GLU A 19 18.56 -8.47 -4.68
CA GLU A 19 19.15 -8.97 -5.93
C GLU A 19 18.11 -9.66 -6.83
N CYS A 20 17.01 -10.13 -6.27
CA CYS A 20 15.90 -10.67 -7.06
C CYS A 20 15.13 -9.53 -7.74
N GLU A 21 15.23 -9.45 -9.07
CA GLU A 21 14.66 -8.35 -9.87
C GLU A 21 13.15 -8.14 -9.64
N THR A 22 12.39 -9.23 -9.48
CA THR A 22 10.95 -9.15 -9.17
C THR A 22 10.68 -8.50 -7.80
N LYS A 23 11.46 -8.84 -6.78
CA LYS A 23 11.35 -8.26 -5.44
C LYS A 23 11.83 -6.81 -5.44
N ALA A 24 12.92 -6.52 -6.14
CA ALA A 24 13.45 -5.17 -6.29
C ALA A 24 12.41 -4.21 -6.89
N ALA A 25 11.72 -4.62 -7.96
CA ALA A 25 10.64 -3.86 -8.56
C ALA A 25 9.47 -3.60 -7.60
N ILE A 26 9.08 -4.61 -6.81
CA ILE A 26 8.04 -4.46 -5.77
C ILE A 26 8.49 -3.48 -4.68
N TYR A 27 9.74 -3.58 -4.22
CA TYR A 27 10.30 -2.66 -3.22
C TYR A 27 10.34 -1.22 -3.71
N ALA A 28 10.79 -0.98 -4.94
CA ALA A 28 10.82 0.33 -5.55
C ALA A 28 9.41 0.95 -5.61
N ARG A 29 8.42 0.15 -6.00
CA ARG A 29 7.01 0.58 -6.04
C ARG A 29 6.46 0.89 -4.66
N ARG A 30 6.74 0.04 -3.66
CA ARG A 30 6.31 0.26 -2.27
C ARG A 30 6.90 1.56 -1.69
N LYS A 31 8.13 1.92 -2.04
CA LYS A 31 8.75 3.16 -1.56
C LYS A 31 7.87 4.38 -1.89
N VAL A 32 7.40 4.48 -3.12
CA VAL A 32 6.55 5.59 -3.59
C VAL A 32 5.14 5.49 -2.98
N GLU A 33 4.54 4.30 -2.99
CA GLU A 33 3.16 4.13 -2.51
C GLU A 33 3.04 4.38 -1.00
N VAL A 34 4.00 3.91 -0.21
CA VAL A 34 3.99 4.03 1.25
C VAL A 34 4.10 5.49 1.70
N GLU A 35 4.94 6.30 1.05
CA GLU A 35 5.05 7.73 1.33
C GLU A 35 3.72 8.46 1.13
N SER A 36 3.00 8.13 0.04
CA SER A 36 1.70 8.73 -0.26
C SER A 36 0.62 8.38 0.79
N VAL A 37 0.61 7.12 1.26
CA VAL A 37 -0.34 6.65 2.29
C VAL A 37 -0.10 7.39 3.61
N PHE A 38 1.16 7.51 4.03
CA PHE A 38 1.49 8.30 5.20
C PHE A 38 1.14 9.76 5.00
N GLY A 39 1.43 10.35 3.83
CA GLY A 39 1.02 11.72 3.50
C GLY A 39 -0.48 11.94 3.65
N HIS A 40 -1.33 11.03 3.18
CA HIS A 40 -2.78 11.12 3.31
C HIS A 40 -3.29 10.99 4.74
N ILE A 41 -2.79 10.01 5.50
CA ILE A 41 -3.15 9.85 6.91
C ILE A 41 -2.72 11.12 7.68
N LYS A 42 -1.54 11.62 7.33
CA LYS A 42 -0.93 12.73 8.03
C LYS A 42 -1.61 14.07 7.68
N GLY A 43 -1.55 14.51 6.43
CA GLY A 43 -2.12 15.77 5.96
C GLY A 43 -3.65 15.73 5.91
N ASN A 44 -4.19 14.91 5.02
CA ASN A 44 -5.61 14.94 4.64
C ASN A 44 -6.54 14.48 5.77
N ARG A 45 -6.06 13.60 6.66
CA ARG A 45 -6.84 13.12 7.82
C ARG A 45 -6.40 13.74 9.13
N SER A 46 -5.42 14.65 9.09
CA SER A 46 -4.93 15.39 10.25
C SER A 46 -4.55 14.49 11.45
N PHE A 47 -4.17 13.23 11.21
CA PHE A 47 -3.82 12.30 12.29
C PHE A 47 -2.40 12.59 12.80
N ARG A 48 -2.24 13.60 13.66
CA ARG A 48 -0.91 14.12 14.07
C ARG A 48 -0.33 13.45 15.31
N ARG A 49 -1.20 13.00 16.21
CA ARG A 49 -0.84 12.47 17.52
C ARG A 49 -1.73 11.29 17.84
N PHE A 50 -1.14 10.30 18.51
CA PHE A 50 -1.89 9.22 19.12
C PHE A 50 -2.60 9.75 20.37
N SER A 51 -3.84 9.30 20.55
CA SER A 51 -4.66 9.60 21.71
C SER A 51 -4.30 8.68 22.88
N LEU A 52 -3.91 7.45 22.57
CA LEU A 52 -3.54 6.44 23.56
C LEU A 52 -2.03 6.41 23.82
N ARG A 53 -1.64 5.89 24.99
CA ARG A 53 -0.24 5.67 25.39
C ARG A 53 0.02 4.18 25.63
N GLY A 54 1.24 3.73 25.34
CA GLY A 54 1.65 2.32 25.38
C GLY A 54 1.59 1.67 24.00
N LEU A 55 2.58 0.83 23.68
CA LEU A 55 2.77 0.27 22.34
C LEU A 55 1.53 -0.50 21.86
N ASP A 56 0.95 -1.35 22.70
CA ASP A 56 -0.21 -2.17 22.34
C ASP A 56 -1.41 -1.33 21.95
N LYS A 57 -1.69 -0.26 22.72
CA LYS A 57 -2.83 0.63 22.48
C LYS A 57 -2.62 1.51 21.24
N VAL A 58 -1.39 2.02 21.06
CA VAL A 58 -1.00 2.77 19.86
C VAL A 58 -1.11 1.90 18.61
N HIS A 59 -0.75 0.62 18.70
CA HIS A 59 -0.89 -0.33 17.60
C HIS A 59 -2.35 -0.49 17.17
N VAL A 60 -3.27 -0.64 18.14
CA VAL A 60 -4.71 -0.71 17.87
C VAL A 60 -5.23 0.59 17.25
N GLU A 61 -4.86 1.75 17.80
CA GLU A 61 -5.26 3.06 17.28
C GLU A 61 -4.81 3.25 15.81
N PHE A 62 -3.55 2.91 15.52
CA PHE A 62 -3.04 2.96 14.15
C PHE A 62 -3.74 1.95 13.24
N GLY A 63 -4.04 0.75 13.74
CA GLY A 63 -4.77 -0.27 13.00
C GLY A 63 -6.15 0.20 12.53
N ILE A 64 -6.89 0.91 13.39
CA ILE A 64 -8.19 1.51 13.05
C ILE A 64 -8.03 2.57 11.96
N VAL A 65 -7.03 3.45 12.09
CA VAL A 65 -6.74 4.50 11.09
C VAL A 65 -6.38 3.89 9.74
N ALA A 66 -5.54 2.86 9.72
CA ALA A 66 -5.15 2.15 8.52
C ALA A 66 -6.34 1.42 7.86
N LEU A 67 -7.20 0.78 8.66
CA LEU A 67 -8.43 0.14 8.18
C LEU A 67 -9.36 1.17 7.51
N ALA A 68 -9.61 2.29 8.19
CA ALA A 68 -10.44 3.36 7.65
C ALA A 68 -9.89 3.90 6.31
N HIS A 69 -8.57 4.09 6.22
CA HIS A 69 -7.91 4.49 4.99
C HIS A 69 -8.13 3.48 3.84
N ASN A 70 -7.98 2.18 4.14
CA ASN A 70 -8.17 1.11 3.16
C ASN A 70 -9.62 1.01 2.66
N ILE A 71 -10.60 1.08 3.56
CA ILE A 71 -12.03 1.08 3.18
C ILE A 71 -12.33 2.25 2.25
N LEU A 72 -11.82 3.43 2.56
CA LEU A 72 -12.08 4.61 1.75
C LEU A 72 -11.48 4.51 0.34
N LYS A 73 -10.30 3.88 0.23
CA LYS A 73 -9.69 3.56 -1.06
C LYS A 73 -10.56 2.62 -1.88
N VAL A 74 -11.07 1.55 -1.27
CA VAL A 74 -11.98 0.60 -1.92
C VAL A 74 -13.28 1.29 -2.35
N ALA A 75 -13.85 2.15 -1.51
CA ALA A 75 -15.06 2.90 -1.83
C ALA A 75 -14.83 3.84 -3.04
N GLY A 76 -13.71 4.56 -3.07
CA GLY A 76 -13.34 5.41 -4.21
C GLY A 76 -13.16 4.62 -5.51
N ILE A 77 -12.53 3.44 -5.45
CA ILE A 77 -12.39 2.55 -6.61
C ILE A 77 -13.76 2.08 -7.09
N ARG A 78 -14.64 1.65 -6.18
CA ARG A 78 -16.00 1.23 -6.53
C ARG A 78 -16.78 2.36 -7.18
N GLN A 79 -16.70 3.58 -6.65
CA GLN A 79 -17.36 4.75 -7.24
C GLN A 79 -16.85 5.02 -8.66
N LEU A 80 -15.53 4.98 -8.86
CA LEU A 80 -14.91 5.16 -10.19
C LEU A 80 -15.38 4.08 -11.17
N LEU A 81 -15.44 2.81 -10.75
CA LEU A 81 -15.94 1.72 -11.58
C LEU A 81 -17.41 1.90 -11.95
N LEU A 82 -18.26 2.33 -11.01
CA LEU A 82 -19.67 2.62 -11.25
C LEU A 82 -19.85 3.82 -12.21
N ASP A 83 -19.03 4.85 -12.06
CA ASP A 83 -19.03 6.03 -12.92
C ASP A 83 -18.56 5.70 -14.33
N ASN A 84 -17.57 4.82 -14.47
CA ASN A 84 -17.10 4.30 -15.75
C ASN A 84 -18.16 3.41 -16.42
N ASN A 85 -18.87 2.57 -15.67
CA ASN A 85 -19.99 1.79 -16.21
C ASN A 85 -21.16 2.67 -16.65
N ARG A 86 -21.50 3.73 -15.90
CA ARG A 86 -22.51 4.72 -16.31
C ARG A 86 -22.12 5.48 -17.58
N LYS A 87 -20.84 5.83 -17.73
CA LYS A 87 -20.32 6.45 -18.95
C LYS A 87 -20.33 5.46 -20.12
N TYR A 88 -19.91 4.21 -19.93
CA TYR A 88 -19.93 3.17 -20.95
C TYR A 88 -21.33 2.89 -21.50
N ILE A 89 -22.37 2.87 -20.65
CA ILE A 89 -23.77 2.76 -21.09
C ILE A 89 -24.22 3.99 -21.91
N LYS A 90 -23.65 5.17 -21.66
CA LYS A 90 -23.94 6.42 -22.41
C LYS A 90 -23.14 6.58 -23.71
N THR A 91 -22.00 5.91 -23.84
CA THR A 91 -21.12 5.95 -25.03
C THR A 91 -20.88 4.53 -25.52
N GLY A 92 -21.84 3.98 -26.26
CA GLY A 92 -21.54 2.95 -27.26
C GLY A 92 -20.64 3.55 -28.34
N GLY A 93 -19.32 3.51 -28.12
CA GLY A 93 -18.28 4.04 -29.00
C GLY A 93 -16.88 3.98 -28.38
N GLU A 94 -16.18 2.87 -28.64
CA GLU A 94 -14.72 2.58 -28.61
C GLU A 94 -13.79 3.03 -27.45
N LYS A 95 -13.66 2.12 -26.48
CA LYS A 95 -12.45 1.45 -25.93
C LYS A 95 -11.14 2.25 -25.68
N HIS A 96 -10.96 2.78 -24.46
CA HIS A 96 -9.61 2.88 -23.84
C HIS A 96 -9.62 3.08 -22.30
N CYS A 97 -10.13 2.14 -21.49
CA CYS A 97 -10.14 2.31 -20.02
C CYS A 97 -9.82 1.05 -19.20
N VAL A 98 -8.98 0.15 -19.73
CA VAL A 98 -8.58 -1.09 -19.02
C VAL A 98 -7.23 -0.96 -18.31
N PHE A 99 -6.45 0.08 -18.65
CA PHE A 99 -5.04 0.19 -18.23
C PHE A 99 -4.84 0.47 -16.73
N LEU A 100 -5.81 1.08 -16.03
CA LEU A 100 -5.64 1.44 -14.61
C LEU A 100 -5.97 0.29 -13.65
N HIS A 101 -6.77 -0.70 -14.06
CA HIS A 101 -7.30 -1.75 -13.18
C HIS A 101 -6.26 -2.84 -12.85
N LEU A 102 -5.37 -3.15 -13.79
CA LEU A 102 -4.38 -4.22 -13.64
C LEU A 102 -3.27 -3.87 -12.63
N PHE A 103 -3.02 -2.58 -12.41
CA PHE A 103 -1.97 -2.14 -11.49
C PHE A 103 -2.30 -2.36 -10.00
N TYR A 104 -3.58 -2.44 -9.61
CA TYR A 104 -3.96 -2.42 -8.19
C TYR A 104 -4.35 -3.78 -7.60
N LEU A 105 -4.88 -4.71 -8.40
CA LEU A 105 -5.20 -6.06 -7.91
C LEU A 105 -3.93 -6.84 -7.54
N GLU A 106 -2.84 -6.62 -8.28
CA GLU A 106 -1.49 -7.12 -7.98
C GLU A 106 -0.94 -6.60 -6.63
N GLY A 107 -1.34 -5.40 -6.19
CA GLY A 107 -0.88 -4.82 -4.92
C GLY A 107 -1.53 -5.44 -3.68
N LEU A 108 -2.73 -6.03 -3.82
CA LEU A 108 -3.43 -6.72 -2.73
C LEU A 108 -2.99 -8.19 -2.61
N ILE A 109 -2.72 -8.85 -3.74
CA ILE A 109 -2.35 -10.28 -3.79
C ILE A 109 -0.86 -10.51 -3.46
N ARG A 110 0.03 -9.53 -3.69
CA ARG A 110 1.48 -9.63 -3.37
C ARG A 110 1.86 -9.16 -1.96
N GLN A 111 1.00 -9.39 -0.96
CA GLN A 111 1.42 -9.31 0.44
C GLN A 111 1.90 -10.71 0.88
N PRO A 112 3.20 -11.05 0.78
CA PRO A 112 3.70 -12.20 1.52
C PRO A 112 3.57 -11.89 3.03
N PRO A 113 3.21 -12.87 3.86
CA PRO A 113 3.37 -12.73 5.29
C PRO A 113 4.86 -12.60 5.55
N PHE A 114 5.25 -11.48 6.18
CA PHE A 114 6.56 -11.18 6.79
C PHE A 114 7.80 -11.78 6.12
#